data_AF-A0A4S1CAG6-F1
#
_entry.id   AF-A0A4S1CAG6-F1
#
_cell.length_a   1.000
_cell.length_b   1.000
_cell.length_c   1.000
_cell.angle_alpha   90.00
_cell.angle_beta   90.00
_cell.angle_gamma   90.00
#
_symmetry.space_group_name_H-M   'P 1'
#
loop_
_entity.id
_entity.type
_entity.pdbx_description
1 polymer ?
#
loop_
_entity_poly.entity_id
_entity_poly.type
_entity_poly.pdbx_seq_one_letter_code
_entity_poly.pdbx_strand_id
1 'polypeptide(L)'
;MTPFSFFATPSFKTKIAKIEKHDPPGHARIQSVIDRLLLNPSDADGWMHGEYQGRLKKYVGRRDYRLIYHWCELCRKEGHKLHSQCGFCSEVSDNSVIFFDVYHKNEANRL
;
A
#
# COMPACT_ATOMS: atom_id res chain seq x y z
N MET A 1 -14.79 -2.67 -14.90
CA MET A 1 -14.19 -3.36 -13.75
C MET A 1 -14.68 -2.68 -12.49
N THR A 2 -15.17 -3.46 -11.52
CA THR A 2 -15.50 -2.94 -10.19
C THR A 2 -14.21 -2.64 -9.44
N PRO A 3 -14.01 -1.43 -8.89
CA PRO A 3 -12.83 -1.13 -8.09
C PRO A 3 -12.74 -2.05 -6.87
N PHE A 4 -11.51 -2.34 -6.45
CA PHE A 4 -11.23 -2.95 -5.16
C PHE A 4 -11.56 -1.96 -4.04
N SER A 5 -11.94 -2.47 -2.88
CA SER A 5 -12.16 -1.68 -1.67
C SER A 5 -10.83 -1.25 -1.03
N PHE A 6 -10.78 0.00 -0.57
CA PHE A 6 -9.61 0.55 0.12
C PHE A 6 -9.61 0.18 1.60
N PHE A 7 -8.49 -0.37 2.06
CA PHE A 7 -8.21 -0.55 3.49
C PHE A 7 -6.78 -0.11 3.79
N ALA A 8 -6.56 0.40 5.00
CA ALA A 8 -5.25 0.87 5.43
C ALA A 8 -5.00 0.57 6.89
N THR A 9 -3.76 0.22 7.20
CA THR A 9 -3.30 0.07 8.59
C THR A 9 -3.29 1.43 9.32
N PRO A 10 -3.32 1.44 10.66
CA PRO A 10 -3.15 2.66 11.43
C PRO A 10 -1.84 3.41 11.14
N SER A 11 -0.75 2.68 10.88
CA SER A 11 0.55 3.27 10.51
C SER A 11 0.44 4.07 9.21
N PHE A 12 -0.14 3.46 8.17
CA PHE A 12 -0.35 4.11 6.89
C PHE A 12 -1.20 5.39 7.03
N LYS A 13 -2.35 5.29 7.72
CA LYS A 13 -3.25 6.44 7.95
C LYS A 13 -2.52 7.60 8.63
N THR A 14 -1.72 7.30 9.64
CA THR A 14 -0.95 8.31 10.38
C THR A 14 0.07 9.02 9.50
N LYS A 15 0.79 8.28 8.64
CA LYS A 15 1.78 8.88 7.73
C LYS A 15 1.13 9.68 6.60
N ILE A 16 0.03 9.18 6.02
CA ILE A 16 -0.73 9.93 5.01
C ILE A 16 -1.24 11.27 5.57
N ALA A 17 -1.81 11.27 6.77
CA ALA A 17 -2.27 12.51 7.41
C ALA A 17 -1.13 13.51 7.68
N LYS A 18 0.10 13.03 7.92
CA LYS A 18 1.28 13.90 8.01
C LYS A 18 1.67 14.45 6.63
N ILE A 19 1.69 13.61 5.61
CA ILE A 19 2.04 14.01 4.24
C ILE A 19 1.03 15.04 3.71
N GLU A 20 -0.26 14.86 3.97
CA GLU A 20 -1.31 15.84 3.61
C GLU A 20 -1.00 17.24 4.16
N LYS A 21 -0.49 17.34 5.39
CA LYS A 21 -0.15 18.62 6.02
C LYS A 21 1.18 19.21 5.55
N HIS A 22 2.18 18.38 5.27
CA HIS A 22 3.55 18.81 5.03
C HIS A 22 3.97 18.83 3.55
N ASP A 23 3.36 17.98 2.72
CA ASP A 23 3.53 17.94 1.25
C ASP A 23 2.17 17.66 0.57
N PRO A 24 1.26 18.66 0.51
CA PRO A 24 -0.04 18.51 -0.16
C PRO A 24 0.08 18.07 -1.63
N PRO A 25 1.06 18.55 -2.43
CA PRO A 25 1.29 18.03 -3.78
C PRO A 25 1.73 16.55 -3.79
N GLY A 26 2.54 16.12 -2.84
CA GLY A 26 2.87 14.70 -2.62
C GLY A 26 1.64 13.86 -2.30
N HIS A 27 0.81 14.34 -1.38
CA HIS A 27 -0.45 13.71 -0.99
C HIS A 27 -1.39 13.51 -2.19
N ALA A 28 -1.60 14.55 -2.99
CA ALA A 28 -2.44 14.47 -4.19
C ALA A 28 -1.94 13.41 -5.19
N ARG A 29 -0.62 13.35 -5.41
CA ARG A 29 0.00 12.32 -6.25
C ARG A 29 -0.21 10.91 -5.68
N ILE A 30 -0.08 10.74 -4.37
CA ILE A 30 -0.32 9.46 -3.69
C ILE A 30 -1.77 9.02 -3.89
N GLN A 31 -2.74 9.92 -3.68
CA GLN A 31 -4.15 9.59 -3.85
C GLN A 31 -4.46 9.12 -5.28
N SER A 32 -3.94 9.82 -6.29
CA SER A 32 -4.09 9.38 -7.69
C SER A 32 -3.48 8.00 -7.97
N VAL A 33 -2.40 7.62 -7.27
CA VAL A 33 -1.84 6.27 -7.39
C VAL A 33 -2.70 5.24 -6.67
N ILE A 34 -3.23 5.56 -5.48
CA ILE A 34 -4.16 4.70 -4.75
C ILE A 34 -5.37 4.39 -5.64
N ASP A 35 -6.00 5.40 -6.24
CA ASP A 35 -7.17 5.22 -7.09
C ASP A 35 -6.87 4.26 -8.27
N ARG A 36 -5.69 4.38 -8.88
CA ARG A 36 -5.24 3.45 -9.94
C ARG A 36 -5.01 2.04 -9.43
N LEU A 37 -4.41 1.89 -8.24
CA LEU A 37 -4.19 0.58 -7.62
C LEU A 37 -5.51 -0.09 -7.21
N LEU A 38 -6.54 0.68 -6.85
CA LEU A 38 -7.88 0.14 -6.60
C LEU A 38 -8.55 -0.34 -7.90
N LEU A 39 -8.18 0.20 -9.06
CA LEU A 39 -8.67 -0.30 -10.36
C LEU A 39 -7.85 -1.49 -10.86
N ASN A 40 -6.54 -1.48 -10.64
CA ASN A 40 -5.62 -2.53 -11.04
C ASN A 40 -4.51 -2.74 -9.99
N PRO A 41 -4.74 -3.59 -8.98
CA PRO A 41 -3.77 -3.77 -7.91
C PRO A 41 -2.49 -4.50 -8.37
N SER A 42 -2.54 -5.15 -9.53
CA SER A 42 -1.37 -5.80 -10.14
C SER A 42 -0.33 -4.83 -10.73
N ASP A 43 -0.66 -3.53 -10.83
CA ASP A 43 0.27 -2.46 -11.26
C ASP A 43 1.33 -2.14 -10.18
N ALA A 44 2.04 -3.17 -9.70
CA ALA A 44 3.15 -3.04 -8.75
C ALA A 44 4.47 -2.82 -9.51
N ASP A 45 5.41 -2.12 -8.87
CA ASP A 45 6.80 -2.02 -9.37
C ASP A 45 7.70 -3.14 -8.83
N GLY A 46 7.10 -4.09 -8.10
CA GLY A 46 7.74 -5.33 -7.65
C GLY A 46 7.46 -5.65 -6.18
N TRP A 47 8.17 -6.68 -5.72
CA TRP A 47 8.06 -7.18 -4.35
C TRP A 47 9.02 -6.46 -3.41
N MET A 48 8.63 -6.44 -2.14
CA MET A 48 9.45 -6.04 -1.01
C MET A 48 10.21 -7.26 -0.46
N HIS A 49 11.37 -6.99 0.13
CA HIS A 49 12.23 -7.94 0.84
C HIS A 49 12.47 -7.42 2.27
N GLY A 50 13.11 -8.23 3.13
CA GLY A 50 13.41 -7.85 4.51
C GLY A 50 12.16 -7.73 5.38
N GLU A 51 12.06 -6.68 6.19
CA GLU A 51 10.94 -6.43 7.11
C GLU A 51 9.56 -6.43 6.40
N TYR A 52 9.52 -6.07 5.12
CA TYR A 52 8.31 -6.04 4.31
C TYR A 52 8.18 -7.23 3.34
N GLN A 53 8.93 -8.32 3.55
CA GLN A 53 8.92 -9.48 2.67
C GLN A 53 7.50 -9.97 2.34
N GLY A 54 7.26 -10.21 1.05
CA GLY A 54 5.97 -10.70 0.56
C GLY A 54 4.90 -9.62 0.39
N ARG A 55 5.24 -8.34 0.57
CA ARG A 55 4.37 -7.21 0.21
C ARG A 55 4.79 -6.61 -1.14
N LEU A 56 3.87 -5.92 -1.79
CA LEU A 56 4.12 -5.22 -3.05
C LEU A 56 4.54 -3.77 -2.79
N LYS A 57 5.26 -3.20 -3.76
CA LYS A 57 5.66 -1.80 -3.73
C LYS A 57 5.20 -1.06 -4.99
N LYS A 58 4.80 0.20 -4.82
CA LYS A 58 4.52 1.13 -5.92
C LYS A 58 5.18 2.47 -5.66
N TYR A 59 5.92 2.98 -6.64
CA TYR A 59 6.50 4.31 -6.62
C TYR A 59 5.45 5.36 -7.00
N VAL A 60 5.55 6.52 -6.37
CA VAL A 60 4.72 7.69 -6.64
C VAL A 60 5.61 8.87 -7.04
N GLY A 61 5.20 9.59 -8.08
CA GLY A 61 5.97 10.69 -8.65
C GLY A 61 7.28 10.22 -9.29
N ARG A 62 8.35 11.03 -9.19
CA ARG A 62 9.70 10.65 -9.66
C ARG A 62 10.42 9.76 -8.64
N ARG A 63 9.71 8.76 -8.11
CA ARG A 63 10.14 7.86 -7.02
C ARG A 63 10.37 8.60 -5.69
N ASP A 64 9.58 9.63 -5.44
CA ASP A 64 9.64 10.40 -4.19
C ASP A 64 9.05 9.60 -3.04
N TYR A 65 7.90 8.98 -3.26
CA TYR A 65 7.26 8.10 -2.28
C TYR A 65 7.21 6.65 -2.77
N ARG A 66 7.17 5.72 -1.82
CA ARG A 66 6.86 4.31 -2.06
C ARG A 66 5.68 3.89 -1.19
N LEU A 67 4.66 3.34 -1.83
CA LEU A 67 3.52 2.69 -1.18
C LEU A 67 3.85 1.22 -1.00
N ILE A 68 3.58 0.69 0.20
CA ILE A 68 3.64 -0.74 0.50
C ILE A 68 2.22 -1.24 0.66
N TYR A 69 1.84 -2.21 -0.16
CA TYR A 69 0.46 -2.69 -0.22
C TYR A 69 0.41 -4.18 -0.58
N HIS A 70 -0.79 -4.75 -0.48
CA HIS A 70 -1.13 -6.06 -1.05
C HIS A 70 -2.63 -6.09 -1.31
N TRP A 71 -3.14 -7.04 -2.09
CA TRP A 71 -4.59 -7.27 -2.21
C TRP A 71 -4.99 -8.67 -1.76
N CYS A 72 -6.21 -8.80 -1.24
CA CYS A 72 -6.65 -9.98 -0.50
C CYS A 72 -6.75 -11.23 -1.37
N GLU A 73 -7.28 -11.10 -2.59
CA GLU A 73 -7.36 -12.22 -3.54
C GLU A 73 -6.00 -12.92 -3.76
N LEU A 74 -4.93 -12.15 -4.01
CA LEU A 74 -3.59 -12.71 -4.18
C LEU A 74 -3.06 -13.33 -2.88
N CYS A 75 -3.28 -12.68 -1.74
CA CYS A 75 -2.82 -13.19 -0.46
C CYS A 75 -3.45 -14.56 -0.12
N ARG A 76 -4.75 -14.72 -0.40
CA ARG A 76 -5.45 -16.01 -0.18
C ARG A 76 -4.96 -17.07 -1.16
N LYS A 77 -4.76 -16.72 -2.44
CA LYS A 77 -4.16 -17.63 -3.45
C LYS A 77 -2.77 -18.11 -3.04
N GLU A 78 -2.00 -17.28 -2.35
CA GLU A 78 -0.67 -17.61 -1.84
C GLU A 78 -0.67 -18.35 -0.48
N GLY A 79 -1.83 -18.74 0.03
CA GLY A 79 -1.93 -19.48 1.29
C GLY A 79 -1.83 -18.60 2.53
N HIS A 80 -2.40 -17.38 2.49
CA HIS A 80 -2.56 -16.51 3.66
C HIS A 80 -1.24 -16.04 4.31
N LYS A 81 -0.16 -15.90 3.52
CA LYS A 81 1.18 -15.53 4.02
C LYS A 81 1.23 -14.26 4.89
N LEU A 82 0.34 -13.30 4.63
CA LEU A 82 0.28 -12.03 5.36
C LEU A 82 -0.80 -11.97 6.44
N HIS A 83 -1.46 -13.08 6.76
CA HIS A 83 -2.63 -13.10 7.65
C HIS A 83 -2.33 -12.49 9.04
N SER A 84 -1.21 -12.87 9.67
CA SER A 84 -0.77 -12.34 10.96
C SER A 84 -0.41 -10.86 10.94
N GLN A 85 -0.15 -10.28 9.77
CA GLN A 85 0.29 -8.90 9.59
C GLN A 85 -0.83 -7.97 9.10
N CYS A 86 -1.93 -8.55 8.62
CA CYS A 86 -3.07 -7.83 8.06
C CYS A 86 -4.03 -7.36 9.16
N GLY A 87 -4.22 -8.14 10.23
CA GLY A 87 -5.06 -7.74 11.38
C GLY A 87 -6.57 -7.64 11.12
N PHE A 88 -7.02 -7.53 9.87
CA PHE A 88 -8.43 -7.40 9.47
C PHE A 88 -8.82 -8.43 8.39
N CYS A 89 -8.07 -9.53 8.27
CA CYS A 89 -8.26 -10.53 7.20
C CYS A 89 -9.63 -11.25 7.25
N SER A 90 -10.26 -11.31 8.43
CA SER A 90 -11.63 -11.82 8.63
C SER A 90 -12.73 -10.82 8.26
N GLU A 91 -12.39 -9.54 8.12
CA GLU A 91 -13.34 -8.44 7.93
C GLU A 91 -13.34 -7.90 6.50
N VAL A 92 -12.37 -8.30 5.68
CA VAL A 92 -12.18 -7.81 4.31
C VAL A 92 -12.47 -8.89 3.27
N SER A 93 -13.15 -8.48 2.19
CA SER A 93 -13.44 -9.33 1.03
C SER A 93 -12.19 -9.50 0.14
N ASP A 94 -12.22 -10.47 -0.78
CA ASP A 94 -11.12 -10.71 -1.72
C ASP A 94 -10.85 -9.51 -2.63
N ASN A 95 -11.90 -8.76 -2.96
CA ASN A 95 -11.85 -7.52 -3.73
C ASN A 95 -11.42 -6.33 -2.87
N SER A 96 -10.36 -6.48 -2.07
CA SER A 96 -9.82 -5.44 -1.18
C SER A 96 -8.32 -5.26 -1.39
N VAL A 97 -7.86 -3.99 -1.39
CA VAL A 97 -6.44 -3.62 -1.34
C VAL A 97 -6.11 -3.07 0.04
N ILE A 98 -5.07 -3.63 0.64
CA ILE A 98 -4.55 -3.25 1.93
C ILE A 98 -3.28 -2.42 1.75
N PHE A 99 -3.31 -1.18 2.22
CA PHE A 99 -2.15 -0.31 2.30
C PHE A 99 -1.50 -0.41 3.69
N PHE A 100 -0.28 -0.94 3.71
CA PHE A 100 0.46 -1.21 4.96
C PHE A 100 1.29 -0.02 5.40
N ASP A 101 1.98 0.63 4.47
CA ASP A 101 2.86 1.74 4.79
C ASP A 101 3.17 2.65 3.58
N VAL A 102 3.66 3.85 3.86
CA VAL A 102 4.17 4.82 2.89
C VAL A 102 5.45 5.46 3.43
N TYR A 103 6.45 5.65 2.57
CA TYR A 103 7.67 6.37 2.94
C TYR A 103 8.15 7.26 1.82
N HIS A 104 8.77 8.36 2.21
CA HIS A 104 9.52 9.20 1.28
C HIS A 104 10.93 8.63 1.08
N LYS A 105 11.55 8.83 -0.08
CA LYS A 105 12.92 8.35 -0.39
C LYS A 105 13.97 8.85 0.60
N ASN A 106 13.74 10.01 1.20
CA ASN A 106 14.63 10.58 2.22
C ASN A 106 14.55 9.82 3.57
N GLU A 107 13.46 9.09 3.81
CA GLU A 107 13.27 8.24 4.98
C GLU A 107 13.75 6.80 4.72
N ALA A 108 13.75 6.37 3.44
CA ALA A 108 14.11 5.01 3.04
C ALA A 108 15.56 4.63 3.34
N ASN A 109 16.48 5.60 3.48
CA ASN A 109 17.89 5.36 3.83
C ASN A 109 18.11 5.09 5.34
N ARG A 110 17.05 5.07 6.16
CA ARG A 110 17.11 4.80 7.60
C ARG A 110 16.60 3.40 7.99
N LEU A 111 16.31 2.54 7.01
CA LEU A 111 15.88 1.15 7.20
C LEU A 111 16.98 0.19 6.76
#